data_AF-H1XNJ7-F1
#
_entry.id   AF-H1XNJ7-F1
#
_cell.length_a   1.000
_cell.length_b   1.000
_cell.length_c   1.000
_cell.angle_alpha   90.00
_cell.angle_beta   90.00
_cell.angle_gamma   90.00
#
_symmetry.space_group_name_H-M   'P 1'
#
loop_
_entity.id
_entity.type
_entity.pdbx_description
1 polymer ?
#
loop_
_entity_poly.entity_id
_entity_poly.type
_entity_poly.pdbx_seq_one_letter_code
_entity_poly.pdbx_strand_id
1 'polypeptide(L)'
;MRALRSQKGFTLIELVVVIVILGVLAAIAVPRYLDLTKNANATRDLANAKSIEAAIMMHFANKVMADPTYTLQKAVNDYKKNPGSFFTDGKVPKKSNGSDFSVSVSSSGALVIK
;
A
#
# COMPACT_ATOMS: atom_id res chain seq x y z
N MET A 1 3.89 55.99 36.06
CA MET A 1 3.49 56.20 34.64
C MET A 1 3.49 54.85 33.94
N ARG A 2 2.37 54.42 33.32
CA ARG A 2 2.32 53.16 32.55
C ARG A 2 2.74 53.45 31.11
N ALA A 3 3.83 52.83 30.65
CA ALA A 3 4.28 52.95 29.27
C ALA A 3 3.25 52.28 28.33
N LEU A 4 2.72 53.04 27.37
CA LEU A 4 1.85 52.52 26.32
C LEU A 4 2.68 51.64 25.37
N ARG A 5 2.49 50.32 25.43
CA ARG A 5 3.09 49.40 24.44
C ARG A 5 2.45 49.71 23.08
N SER A 6 3.29 50.08 22.11
CA SER A 6 2.88 50.21 20.71
C SER A 6 2.46 48.83 20.19
N GLN A 7 1.17 48.65 19.95
CA GLN A 7 0.61 47.49 19.26
C GLN A 7 0.97 47.60 17.78
N LYS A 8 2.04 46.91 17.35
CA LYS A 8 2.32 46.70 15.93
C LYS A 8 1.32 45.68 15.40
N GLY A 9 0.27 46.16 14.72
CA GLY A 9 -0.70 45.32 14.02
C GLY A 9 -0.10 44.72 12.75
N PHE A 10 -0.61 43.56 12.34
CA PHE A 10 -0.29 42.91 11.06
C PHE A 10 -0.90 43.73 9.91
N THR A 11 -0.14 43.97 8.85
CA THR A 11 -0.65 44.72 7.69
C THR A 11 -1.45 43.80 6.77
N LEU A 12 -2.47 44.35 6.09
CA LEU A 12 -3.23 43.59 5.10
C LEU A 12 -2.33 43.10 3.95
N ILE A 13 -1.31 43.89 3.58
CA ILE A 13 -0.38 43.52 2.53
C ILE A 13 0.50 42.33 2.90
N GLU A 14 0.94 42.22 4.16
CA GLU A 14 1.67 41.04 4.65
C GLU A 14 0.83 39.77 4.51
N LEU A 15 -0.46 39.85 4.83
CA LEU A 15 -1.34 38.69 4.70
C LEU A 15 -1.58 38.31 3.24
N VAL A 16 -1.74 39.29 2.35
CA VAL A 16 -1.94 39.07 0.91
C VAL A 16 -0.71 38.43 0.25
N VAL A 17 0.50 38.91 0.57
CA VAL A 17 1.73 38.33 -0.01
C VAL A 17 1.92 36.88 0.45
N VAL A 18 1.61 36.56 1.71
CA VAL A 18 1.71 35.19 2.24
C VAL A 18 0.78 34.23 1.51
N ILE A 19 -0.50 34.59 1.31
CA ILE A 19 -1.44 33.70 0.60
C ILE A 19 -1.07 33.51 -0.87
N VAL A 20 -0.46 34.53 -1.51
CA VAL A 20 0.03 34.42 -2.89
C VAL A 20 1.19 33.42 -2.96
N ILE A 21 2.16 33.51 -2.05
CA ILE A 21 3.28 32.55 -2.00
C ILE A 21 2.77 31.14 -1.70
N LEU A 22 1.88 30.98 -0.72
CA LEU A 22 1.26 29.69 -0.40
C LEU A 22 0.46 29.13 -1.58
N GLY A 23 -0.22 29.98 -2.36
CA GLY A 23 -0.95 29.57 -3.55
C GLY A 23 -0.04 28.98 -4.63
N VAL A 24 1.10 29.62 -4.91
CA VAL A 24 2.09 29.12 -5.88
C VAL A 24 2.70 27.80 -5.41
N LEU A 25 3.08 27.71 -4.13
CA LEU A 25 3.62 26.48 -3.56
C LEU A 25 2.60 25.33 -3.59
N ALA A 26 1.34 25.60 -3.25
CA ALA A 26 0.27 24.60 -3.28
C ALA A 26 0.01 24.10 -4.71
N ALA A 27 0.01 24.99 -5.71
CA ALA A 27 -0.22 24.63 -7.10
C ALA A 27 0.79 23.59 -7.64
N ILE A 28 2.07 23.70 -7.24
CA ILE A 28 3.10 22.72 -7.62
C ILE A 28 3.16 21.49 -6.70
N ALA A 29 2.85 21.66 -5.41
CA ALA A 29 2.99 20.60 -4.42
C ALA A 29 1.87 19.56 -4.50
N VAL A 30 0.63 19.99 -4.72
CA VAL A 30 -0.55 19.12 -4.76
C VAL A 30 -0.45 18.02 -5.83
N PRO A 31 -0.21 18.31 -7.13
CA PRO A 31 -0.13 17.24 -8.15
C PRO A 31 1.02 16.27 -7.86
N ARG A 32 2.19 16.79 -7.44
CA ARG A 32 3.34 15.96 -7.06
C ARG A 32 3.03 15.02 -5.90
N TYR A 33 2.32 15.50 -4.88
CA TYR A 33 1.92 14.68 -3.73
C TYR A 33 0.95 13.56 -4.14
N LEU A 34 -0.01 13.85 -5.02
CA LEU A 34 -0.95 12.85 -5.55
C LEU A 34 -0.22 11.76 -6.36
N ASP A 35 0.77 12.14 -7.17
CA ASP A 35 1.53 11.15 -7.95
C ASP A 35 2.45 10.31 -7.06
N LEU A 36 3.08 10.92 -6.05
CA LEU A 36 3.88 10.19 -5.07
C LEU A 36 3.06 9.17 -4.30
N THR A 37 1.87 9.56 -3.82
CA THR A 37 0.99 8.64 -3.10
C THR A 37 0.48 7.51 -3.98
N LYS A 38 0.12 7.78 -5.25
CA LYS A 38 -0.24 6.72 -6.23
C LYS A 38 0.90 5.74 -6.46
N ASN A 39 2.12 6.25 -6.67
CA ASN A 39 3.30 5.40 -6.90
C ASN A 39 3.68 4.58 -5.65
N ALA A 40 3.59 5.17 -4.47
CA ALA A 40 3.80 4.48 -3.20
C ALA A 40 2.78 3.35 -3.00
N ASN A 41 1.51 3.62 -3.30
CA ASN A 41 0.44 2.64 -3.22
C ASN A 41 0.63 1.50 -4.22
N ALA A 42 0.96 1.80 -5.47
CA ALA A 42 1.25 0.77 -6.49
C ALA A 42 2.45 -0.10 -6.11
N THR A 43 3.52 0.52 -5.60
CA THR A 43 4.72 -0.21 -5.15
C THR A 43 4.41 -1.10 -3.95
N ARG A 44 3.62 -0.60 -2.99
CA ARG A 44 3.15 -1.37 -1.84
C ARG A 44 2.29 -2.54 -2.28
N ASP A 45 1.38 -2.34 -3.22
CA ASP A 45 0.49 -3.40 -3.70
C ASP A 45 1.26 -4.49 -4.43
N LEU A 46 2.27 -4.11 -5.22
CA LEU A 46 3.19 -5.06 -5.87
C LEU A 46 4.02 -5.83 -4.84
N ALA A 47 4.54 -5.17 -3.81
CA ALA A 47 5.28 -5.82 -2.74
C ALA A 47 4.39 -6.80 -1.96
N ASN A 48 3.17 -6.39 -1.62
CA ASN A 48 2.19 -7.23 -0.92
C ASN A 48 1.77 -8.44 -1.75
N ALA A 49 1.55 -8.27 -3.06
CA ALA A 49 1.26 -9.37 -3.97
C ALA A 49 2.41 -10.39 -3.99
N LYS A 50 3.66 -9.93 -4.09
CA LYS A 50 4.85 -10.80 -4.04
C LYS A 50 4.98 -11.53 -2.70
N SER A 51 4.65 -10.88 -1.59
CA SER A 51 4.65 -11.53 -0.28
C SER A 51 3.63 -12.67 -0.20
N ILE A 52 2.44 -12.50 -0.78
CA ILE A 52 1.44 -13.57 -0.89
C ILE A 52 1.94 -14.69 -1.81
N GLU A 53 2.58 -14.34 -2.93
CA GLU A 53 3.17 -15.31 -3.86
C GLU A 53 4.19 -16.21 -3.14
N ALA A 54 5.13 -15.58 -2.43
CA ALA A 54 6.16 -16.26 -1.67
C ALA A 54 5.54 -17.17 -0.59
N ALA A 55 4.53 -16.69 0.14
CA ALA A 55 3.87 -17.49 1.16
C ALA A 55 3.20 -18.75 0.58
N ILE A 56 2.51 -18.63 -0.55
CA ILE A 56 1.89 -19.78 -1.24
C ILE A 56 2.96 -20.73 -1.76
N MET A 57 4.03 -20.22 -2.35
CA MET A 57 5.14 -21.05 -2.86
C MET A 57 5.87 -21.78 -1.74
N MET A 58 6.10 -21.15 -0.59
CA MET A 58 6.69 -21.80 0.58
C MET A 58 5.79 -22.93 1.11
N HIS A 59 4.48 -22.68 1.20
CA HIS A 59 3.52 -23.71 1.62
C HIS A 59 3.47 -24.86 0.62
N PHE A 60 3.44 -24.55 -0.68
CA PHE A 60 3.49 -25.54 -1.75
C PHE A 60 4.77 -26.39 -1.67
N ALA A 61 5.94 -25.75 -1.53
CA ALA A 61 7.23 -26.43 -1.41
C ALA A 61 7.26 -27.36 -0.19
N ASN A 62 6.73 -26.94 0.95
CA ASN A 62 6.66 -27.80 2.14
C ASN A 62 5.72 -29.00 1.92
N LYS A 63 4.55 -28.77 1.31
CA LYS A 63 3.56 -29.84 1.08
C LYS A 63 3.97 -30.83 0.02
N VAL A 64 4.63 -30.40 -1.06
CA VAL A 64 5.07 -31.30 -2.13
C VAL A 64 6.18 -32.26 -1.65
N MET A 65 6.97 -31.87 -0.65
CA MET A 65 7.95 -32.77 -0.02
C MET A 65 7.27 -33.91 0.76
N ALA A 66 6.09 -33.67 1.32
CA ALA A 66 5.33 -34.69 2.05
C ALA A 66 4.39 -35.50 1.15
N ASP A 67 3.79 -34.87 0.14
CA ASP A 67 2.91 -35.48 -0.86
C ASP A 67 3.33 -35.01 -2.27
N PRO A 68 4.05 -35.84 -3.05
CA PRO A 68 4.47 -35.49 -4.41
C PRO A 68 3.33 -35.21 -5.39
N THR A 69 2.09 -35.60 -5.07
CA THR A 69 0.89 -35.30 -5.88
C THR A 69 0.24 -33.97 -5.53
N TYR A 70 0.80 -33.24 -4.57
CA TYR A 70 0.32 -31.92 -4.21
C TYR A 70 0.61 -30.93 -5.35
N THR A 71 -0.43 -30.25 -5.83
CA THR A 71 -0.31 -29.31 -6.95
C THR A 71 -0.40 -27.87 -6.46
N LEU A 72 0.11 -26.94 -7.26
CA LEU A 72 0.01 -25.51 -6.96
C LEU A 72 -1.47 -25.06 -6.84
N GLN A 73 -2.38 -25.71 -7.56
CA GLN A 73 -3.82 -25.47 -7.44
C GLN A 73 -4.37 -25.84 -6.05
N LYS A 74 -3.89 -26.93 -5.45
CA LYS A 74 -4.25 -27.30 -4.07
C LYS A 74 -3.73 -26.25 -3.09
N ALA A 75 -2.48 -25.77 -3.27
CA ALA A 75 -1.92 -24.70 -2.44
C ALA A 75 -2.76 -23.41 -2.48
N VAL A 76 -3.19 -23.00 -3.68
CA VAL A 76 -4.08 -21.84 -3.85
C VAL A 76 -5.44 -22.06 -3.20
N ASN A 77 -6.00 -23.28 -3.29
CA ASN A 77 -7.27 -23.59 -2.66
C ASN A 77 -7.17 -23.57 -1.13
N ASP A 78 -6.07 -24.05 -0.56
CA ASP A 78 -5.82 -24.00 0.88
C ASP A 78 -5.65 -22.55 1.36
N TYR A 79 -4.94 -21.73 0.58
CA TYR A 79 -4.85 -20.29 0.82
C TYR A 79 -6.23 -19.62 0.83
N LYS A 80 -7.11 -19.94 -0.13
CA LYS A 80 -8.46 -19.37 -0.18
C LYS A 80 -9.34 -19.75 1.01
N LYS A 81 -9.12 -20.94 1.60
CA LYS A 81 -9.87 -21.38 2.77
C LYS A 81 -9.43 -20.61 4.01
N ASN A 82 -8.13 -20.54 4.27
CA ASN A 82 -7.56 -19.94 5.47
C ASN A 82 -6.28 -19.14 5.14
N PRO A 83 -6.40 -17.93 4.58
CA PRO A 83 -5.24 -17.19 4.10
C PRO A 83 -4.33 -16.74 5.26
N GLY A 84 -4.87 -16.57 6.46
CA GLY A 84 -4.10 -16.19 7.65
C GLY A 84 -3.07 -17.22 8.10
N SER A 85 -3.27 -18.53 7.82
CA SER A 85 -2.30 -19.56 8.24
C SER A 85 -1.00 -19.56 7.43
N PHE A 86 -0.94 -18.76 6.36
CA PHE A 86 0.23 -18.62 5.51
C PHE A 86 1.19 -17.54 6.00
N PHE A 87 0.79 -16.76 7.01
CA PHE A 87 1.58 -15.69 7.60
C PHE A 87 1.72 -15.92 9.10
N THR A 88 2.93 -15.70 9.63
CA THR A 88 3.24 -15.86 11.07
C THR A 88 2.34 -15.02 11.96
N ASP A 89 1.98 -13.83 11.47
CA ASP A 89 1.21 -12.83 12.21
C ASP A 89 -0.30 -13.02 12.02
N GLY A 90 -0.73 -14.02 11.24
CA GLY A 90 -2.14 -14.23 10.89
C GLY A 90 -2.74 -13.16 9.97
N LYS A 91 -1.97 -12.13 9.61
CA LYS A 91 -2.41 -10.96 8.85
C LYS A 91 -2.06 -11.13 7.37
N VAL A 92 -3.10 -11.12 6.54
CA VAL A 92 -2.96 -11.18 5.09
C VAL A 92 -2.70 -9.78 4.54
N PRO A 93 -1.63 -9.58 3.75
CA PRO A 93 -1.40 -8.31 3.06
C PRO A 93 -2.60 -7.93 2.19
N LYS A 94 -2.99 -6.66 2.23
CA LYS A 94 -4.12 -6.13 1.46
C LYS A 94 -3.66 -5.10 0.44
N LYS A 95 -4.51 -4.84 -0.55
CA LYS A 95 -4.30 -3.76 -1.52
C LYS A 95 -4.44 -2.41 -0.86
N SER A 96 -3.98 -1.37 -1.54
CA SER A 96 -3.97 -0.02 -1.02
C SER A 96 -5.37 0.55 -0.81
N ASN A 97 -6.37 0.02 -1.51
CA ASN A 97 -7.78 0.36 -1.35
C ASN A 97 -8.48 -0.45 -0.24
N GLY A 98 -7.76 -1.31 0.49
CA GLY A 98 -8.29 -2.16 1.54
C GLY A 98 -8.97 -3.46 1.07
N SER A 99 -9.06 -3.67 -0.25
CA SER A 99 -9.58 -4.93 -0.81
C SER A 99 -8.54 -6.05 -0.77
N ASP A 100 -9.03 -7.29 -0.79
CA ASP A 100 -8.19 -8.47 -0.76
C ASP A 100 -7.60 -8.78 -2.16
N PHE A 101 -6.47 -9.47 -2.17
CA PHE A 101 -5.89 -10.00 -3.40
C PHE A 101 -6.63 -11.27 -3.83
N SER A 102 -6.92 -11.35 -5.12
CA SER A 102 -7.41 -12.56 -5.76
C SER A 102 -6.23 -13.42 -6.19
N VAL A 103 -6.24 -14.68 -5.74
CA VAL A 103 -5.19 -15.65 -6.02
C VAL A 103 -5.74 -16.75 -6.91
N SER A 104 -5.06 -17.04 -8.02
CA SER A 104 -5.48 -18.06 -8.99
C SER A 104 -4.26 -18.70 -9.66
N VAL A 105 -4.42 -19.90 -10.21
CA VAL A 105 -3.43 -20.49 -11.11
C VAL A 105 -3.96 -20.34 -12.53
N SER A 106 -3.12 -19.81 -13.41
CA SER A 106 -3.42 -19.68 -14.84
C SER A 106 -3.44 -21.07 -15.51
N SER A 107 -4.07 -21.17 -16.68
CA SER A 107 -4.07 -22.41 -17.50
C SER A 107 -2.66 -22.86 -17.92
N SER A 108 -1.67 -21.98 -17.80
CA SER A 108 -0.23 -22.26 -18.00
C SER A 108 0.46 -22.86 -16.76
N GLY A 109 -0.24 -23.00 -15.64
CA GLY A 109 0.33 -23.42 -14.36
C GLY A 109 0.99 -22.31 -13.54
N ALA A 110 1.03 -21.08 -14.05
CA ALA A 110 1.60 -19.93 -13.33
C ALA A 110 0.67 -19.42 -12.22
N LEU A 111 1.24 -19.08 -11.06
CA LEU A 111 0.52 -18.38 -9.99
C LEU A 111 0.25 -16.93 -10.41
N VAL A 112 -0.99 -16.48 -10.23
CA VAL A 112 -1.45 -15.14 -10.58
C VAL A 112 -2.14 -14.51 -9.40
N ILE A 113 -1.65 -13.33 -9.00
CA ILE A 113 -2.17 -12.53 -7.90
C ILE A 113 -2.64 -11.19 -8.46
N LYS A 114 -3.93 -10.87 -8.26
CA LYS A 114 -4.58 -9.68 -8.82
C LYS A 114 -5.36 -8.90 -7.79
#